data_AF-A0A935KPC8-F1
#
_entry.id   AF-A0A935KPC8-F1
#
_cell.length_a   1.000
_cell.length_b   1.000
_cell.length_c   1.000
_cell.angle_alpha   90.00
_cell.angle_beta   90.00
_cell.angle_gamma   90.00
#
_symmetry.space_group_name_H-M   'P 1'
#
loop_
_entity.id
_entity.type
_entity.pdbx_description
1 polymer ?
#
loop_
_entity_poly.entity_id
_entity_poly.type
_entity_poly.pdbx_seq_one_letter_code
_entity_poly.pdbx_strand_id
1 'polypeptide(L)'
;MQCPQCDQPTLKAQPTTTGVELDRCSDCGGVWLDRGELFFFVRDVPGFQRAIDTARRTAAVTERRSPKGGDPLVAITLPAGQTGGLDRSSGGLWLPGSAVSALSETGALAFGWRPPGRGAPRRFKLPDLLSRTIFTMTGLYALLSFALITLSLYAGLSAAAALGIAAVILALQFALGPFLLDLSLRFLYRSRRVELSELPEHLQRYVATTARTHAMAVPRFTIIEDLSPNAFTYGHTPNNARIVLTAGMLELLDERELEGVVGHELGHARNWDMLLMTAAQLVPLVLYYVYRTALDVRSNNSRTRGASRGGRRRLPALHRQPVRRAVVLAHARVLRRPLRRPLGRQRLGARPRAGQDRLRPRQPR
;
A
#
# COMPACT_ATOMS: atom_id res chain seq x y z
N MET A 1 9.09 26.06 -15.14
CA MET A 1 10.57 26.02 -15.15
C MET A 1 11.08 26.58 -16.48
N GLN A 2 12.38 26.88 -16.61
CA GLN A 2 12.95 27.29 -17.90
C GLN A 2 13.12 26.09 -18.82
N CYS A 3 12.70 26.24 -20.08
CA CYS A 3 12.85 25.21 -21.10
C CYS A 3 14.29 25.19 -21.62
N PRO A 4 15.00 24.05 -21.61
CA PRO A 4 16.40 23.96 -22.07
C PRO A 4 16.60 24.26 -23.56
N GLN A 5 15.54 24.25 -24.35
CA GLN A 5 15.57 24.48 -25.79
C GLN A 5 15.05 25.87 -26.20
N CYS A 6 14.09 26.42 -25.45
CA CYS A 6 13.50 27.73 -25.75
C CYS A 6 14.13 28.87 -24.94
N ASP A 7 14.83 28.53 -23.85
CA ASP A 7 15.39 29.47 -22.87
C ASP A 7 14.36 30.45 -22.28
N GLN A 8 13.10 30.00 -22.23
CA GLN A 8 11.95 30.75 -21.73
C GLN A 8 11.22 29.93 -20.66
N PRO A 9 10.47 30.55 -19.73
CA PRO A 9 9.73 29.88 -18.66
C PRO A 9 8.43 29.20 -19.17
N THR A 10 8.56 28.37 -20.21
CA THR A 10 7.46 27.76 -20.95
C THR A 10 7.21 26.30 -20.54
N LEU A 11 8.03 25.76 -19.64
CA LEU A 11 7.86 24.43 -19.06
C LEU A 11 6.75 24.45 -17.99
N LYS A 12 5.66 23.72 -18.25
CA LYS A 12 4.50 23.60 -17.37
C LYS A 12 4.15 22.13 -17.12
N ALA A 13 3.77 21.83 -15.88
CA ALA A 13 3.24 20.52 -15.51
C ALA A 13 1.94 20.25 -16.29
N GLN A 14 1.93 19.15 -17.05
CA GLN A 14 0.78 18.68 -17.80
C GLN A 14 0.45 17.24 -17.37
N PRO A 15 -0.81 16.96 -16.94
CA PRO A 15 -1.20 15.63 -16.52
C PRO A 15 -1.23 14.65 -17.69
N THR A 16 -0.68 13.46 -17.45
CA THR A 16 -0.80 12.30 -18.35
C THR A 16 -2.10 11.53 -18.11
N THR A 17 -2.39 10.53 -18.96
CA THR A 17 -3.52 9.62 -18.82
C THR A 17 -3.45 8.74 -17.58
N THR A 18 -2.25 8.48 -17.05
CA THR A 18 -2.02 7.73 -15.82
C THR A 18 -2.17 8.59 -14.56
N GLY A 19 -2.27 9.92 -14.72
CA GLY A 19 -2.43 10.86 -13.62
C GLY A 19 -1.12 11.40 -13.04
N VAL A 20 0.03 10.93 -13.51
CA VAL A 20 1.34 11.54 -13.23
C VAL A 20 1.47 12.80 -14.08
N GLU A 21 1.92 13.90 -13.50
CA GLU A 21 2.14 15.16 -14.21
C GLU A 21 3.55 15.20 -14.77
N LEU A 22 3.71 15.53 -16.05
CA LEU A 22 5.01 15.68 -16.70
C LEU A 22 5.23 17.13 -17.10
N ASP A 23 6.47 17.60 -16.99
CA ASP A 23 6.84 18.94 -17.38
C ASP A 23 7.02 19.06 -18.91
N ARG A 24 6.07 19.73 -19.57
CA ARG A 24 6.06 19.93 -21.02
C ARG A 24 6.25 21.40 -21.39
N CYS A 25 7.07 21.67 -22.38
CA CYS A 25 7.19 22.98 -23.00
C CYS A 25 5.99 23.26 -23.92
N SER A 26 5.33 24.41 -23.76
CA SER A 26 4.23 24.85 -24.65
C SER A 26 4.68 25.11 -26.09
N ASP A 27 5.94 25.49 -26.29
CA ASP A 27 6.38 26.05 -27.57
C ASP A 27 7.08 25.00 -28.44
N CYS A 28 8.07 24.29 -27.89
CA CYS A 28 8.80 23.24 -28.62
C CYS A 28 8.25 21.83 -28.42
N GLY A 29 7.28 21.66 -27.50
CA GLY A 29 6.71 20.35 -27.17
C GLY A 29 7.67 19.38 -26.48
N GLY A 30 8.88 19.83 -26.11
CA GLY A 30 9.84 19.02 -25.35
C GLY A 30 9.34 18.71 -23.94
N VAL A 31 9.84 17.61 -23.40
CA VAL A 31 9.43 17.05 -22.11
C VAL A 31 10.66 16.87 -21.23
N TRP A 32 10.54 17.31 -19.99
CA TRP A 32 11.46 16.98 -18.93
C TRP A 32 10.94 15.77 -18.17
N LEU A 33 11.80 14.79 -17.96
CA LEU A 33 11.52 13.58 -17.19
C LEU A 33 12.51 13.52 -16.02
N ASP A 34 12.02 13.56 -14.79
CA ASP A 34 12.86 13.24 -13.64
C ASP A 34 13.14 11.73 -13.53
N ARG A 35 13.97 11.34 -12.56
CA ARG A 35 14.37 9.94 -12.39
C ARG A 35 13.18 9.02 -12.10
N GLY A 36 12.19 9.52 -11.35
CA GLY A 36 10.93 8.84 -11.04
C GLY A 36 10.05 8.61 -12.26
N GLU A 37 9.89 9.66 -13.06
CA GLU A 37 9.10 9.67 -14.28
C GLU A 37 9.73 8.78 -15.36
N LEU A 38 11.06 8.77 -15.47
CA LEU A 38 11.79 7.84 -16.33
C LEU A 38 11.48 6.39 -15.98
N PHE A 39 11.57 6.04 -14.69
CA PHE A 39 11.23 4.70 -14.23
C PHE A 39 9.79 4.30 -14.57
N PHE A 40 8.84 5.25 -14.48
CA PHE A 40 7.43 4.98 -14.71
C PHE A 40 7.06 4.84 -16.21
N PHE A 41 7.67 5.65 -17.07
CA PHE A 41 7.26 5.78 -18.48
C PHE A 41 8.16 5.07 -19.50
N VAL A 42 9.40 4.75 -19.14
CA VAL A 42 10.30 4.01 -20.03
C VAL A 42 9.92 2.53 -20.06
N ARG A 43 9.85 1.96 -21.27
CA ARG A 43 9.61 0.53 -21.51
C ARG A 43 10.86 -0.20 -21.96
N ASP A 44 11.71 0.46 -22.77
CA ASP A 44 13.03 -0.04 -23.13
C ASP A 44 14.08 0.35 -22.08
N VAL A 45 13.97 -0.26 -20.90
CA VAL A 45 14.90 -0.03 -19.78
C VAL A 45 16.36 -0.28 -20.19
N PRO A 46 16.72 -1.40 -20.86
CA PRO A 46 18.12 -1.65 -21.23
C PRO A 46 18.68 -0.62 -22.21
N GLY A 47 17.88 -0.14 -23.17
CA GLY A 47 18.30 0.87 -24.13
C GLY A 47 18.60 2.22 -23.47
N PHE A 48 17.69 2.69 -22.62
CA PHE A 48 17.89 3.93 -21.87
C PHE A 48 19.06 3.83 -20.89
N GLN A 49 19.20 2.70 -20.18
CA GLN A 49 20.30 2.50 -19.25
C GLN A 49 21.67 2.62 -19.94
N ARG A 50 21.85 1.94 -21.09
CA ARG A 50 23.09 2.02 -21.87
C ARG A 50 23.37 3.45 -22.37
N ALA A 51 22.34 4.16 -22.79
CA ALA A 51 22.45 5.55 -23.23
C ALA A 51 22.92 6.46 -22.09
N ILE A 52 22.30 6.33 -20.90
CA ILE A 52 22.63 7.10 -19.71
C ILE A 52 24.05 6.81 -19.24
N ASP A 53 24.44 5.53 -19.14
CA ASP A 53 25.78 5.12 -18.72
C ASP A 53 26.86 5.64 -19.67
N THR A 54 26.55 5.66 -20.98
CA THR A 54 27.45 6.21 -21.99
C THR A 54 27.56 7.73 -21.86
N ALA A 55 26.45 8.45 -21.74
CA ALA A 55 26.46 9.91 -21.54
C ALA A 55 27.16 10.33 -20.24
N ARG A 56 27.07 9.52 -19.17
CA ARG A 56 27.84 9.76 -17.94
C ARG A 56 29.34 9.72 -18.19
N ARG A 57 29.82 8.82 -19.05
CA ARG A 57 31.23 8.70 -19.44
C ARG A 57 31.68 9.77 -20.45
N THR A 58 30.81 10.13 -21.39
CA THR A 58 31.13 11.08 -22.47
C THR A 58 30.83 12.51 -22.04
N ALA A 59 31.86 13.27 -21.66
CA ALA A 59 31.74 14.61 -21.09
C ALA A 59 31.42 15.75 -22.09
N ALA A 60 30.63 15.48 -23.13
CA ALA A 60 30.19 16.51 -24.07
C ALA A 60 29.04 17.32 -23.45
N VAL A 61 29.41 18.34 -22.69
CA VAL A 61 28.49 19.30 -22.08
C VAL A 61 27.90 20.17 -23.19
N THR A 62 26.57 20.32 -23.19
CA THR A 62 25.84 21.20 -24.10
C THR A 62 25.64 22.57 -23.48
N GLU A 63 25.33 23.58 -24.31
CA GLU A 63 24.97 24.92 -23.84
C GLU A 63 23.61 24.96 -23.10
N ARG A 64 22.81 23.89 -23.21
CA ARG A 64 21.48 23.80 -22.59
C ARG A 64 21.61 23.53 -21.09
N ARG A 65 20.73 24.15 -20.29
CA ARG A 65 20.73 24.03 -18.82
C ARG A 65 19.57 23.21 -18.30
N SER A 66 19.80 22.54 -17.17
CA SER A 66 18.80 21.76 -16.43
C SER A 66 17.70 22.67 -15.86
N PRO A 67 16.42 22.35 -16.07
CA PRO A 67 15.31 23.11 -15.50
C PRO A 67 15.21 23.08 -13.97
N LYS A 68 15.73 22.01 -13.33
CA LYS A 68 15.71 21.83 -11.85
C LYS A 68 16.93 22.46 -11.18
N GLY A 69 18.12 22.29 -11.76
CA GLY A 69 19.40 22.64 -11.12
C GLY A 69 20.19 23.78 -11.79
N GLY A 70 19.87 24.16 -13.04
CA GLY A 70 20.65 25.12 -13.81
C GLY A 70 22.00 24.59 -14.33
N ASP A 71 22.36 23.36 -13.94
CA ASP A 71 23.55 22.64 -14.40
C ASP A 71 23.51 22.41 -15.92
N PRO A 72 24.64 22.44 -16.61
CA PRO A 72 24.66 22.23 -18.05
C PRO A 72 24.40 20.76 -18.39
N LEU A 73 23.49 20.52 -19.33
CA LEU A 73 23.06 19.20 -19.74
C LEU A 73 24.12 18.51 -20.61
N VAL A 74 24.27 17.20 -20.44
CA VAL A 74 25.17 16.38 -21.25
C VAL A 74 24.40 15.80 -22.43
N ALA A 75 24.99 15.87 -23.62
CA ALA A 75 24.39 15.27 -24.80
C ALA A 75 24.27 13.74 -24.62
N ILE A 76 23.08 13.21 -24.85
CA ILE A 76 22.80 11.77 -24.76
C ILE A 76 22.17 11.28 -26.06
N THR A 77 22.66 10.13 -26.54
CA THR A 77 22.08 9.42 -27.69
C THR A 77 21.19 8.31 -27.17
N LEU A 78 19.89 8.47 -27.38
CA LEU A 78 18.82 7.58 -26.92
C LEU A 78 18.51 6.50 -27.97
N PRO A 79 17.70 5.48 -27.60
CA PRO A 79 17.19 4.51 -28.58
C PRO A 79 16.59 5.20 -29.81
N ALA A 80 16.61 4.50 -30.95
CA ALA A 80 16.20 5.04 -32.25
C ALA A 80 17.01 6.27 -32.74
N GLY A 81 18.24 6.44 -32.24
CA GLY A 81 19.17 7.48 -32.69
C GLY A 81 18.76 8.90 -32.28
N GLN A 82 17.84 9.03 -31.33
CA GLN A 82 17.35 10.32 -30.87
C GLN A 82 18.38 11.00 -29.95
N THR A 83 18.37 12.33 -29.92
CA THR A 83 19.26 13.09 -29.03
C THR A 83 18.46 13.75 -27.92
N GLY A 84 19.02 13.76 -26.72
CA GLY A 84 18.46 14.41 -25.54
C GLY A 84 19.52 15.12 -24.72
N GLY A 85 19.14 15.59 -23.52
CA GLY A 85 20.05 16.15 -22.54
C GLY A 85 19.93 15.44 -21.20
N LEU A 86 21.03 14.90 -20.66
CA LEU A 86 21.07 14.30 -19.34
C LEU A 86 21.60 15.31 -18.32
N ASP A 87 20.88 15.50 -17.22
CA ASP A 87 21.40 16.21 -16.06
C ASP A 87 22.18 15.25 -15.16
N ARG A 88 23.44 15.57 -14.88
CA ARG A 88 24.32 14.73 -14.07
C ARG A 88 23.99 14.77 -12.59
N SER A 89 23.49 15.91 -12.09
CA SER A 89 23.23 16.08 -10.65
C SER A 89 21.90 15.41 -10.28
N SER A 90 20.82 15.78 -10.95
CA SER A 90 19.50 15.19 -10.69
C SER A 90 19.32 13.80 -11.32
N GLY A 91 19.99 13.50 -12.42
CA GLY A 91 19.71 12.30 -13.23
C GLY A 91 18.43 12.41 -14.05
N GLY A 92 17.84 13.61 -14.16
CA GLY A 92 16.72 13.89 -15.05
C GLY A 92 17.16 13.96 -16.52
N LEU A 93 16.20 13.75 -17.41
CA LEU A 93 16.39 13.70 -18.86
C LEU A 93 15.49 14.71 -19.56
N TRP A 94 16.11 15.53 -20.39
CA TRP A 94 15.43 16.39 -21.35
C TRP A 94 15.26 15.67 -22.68
N LEU A 95 14.02 15.60 -23.16
CA LEU A 95 13.67 15.07 -24.48
C LEU A 95 13.07 16.19 -25.35
N PRO A 96 13.67 16.52 -26.52
CA PRO A 96 13.02 17.42 -27.47
C PRO A 96 11.74 16.79 -28.03
N GLY A 97 10.78 17.61 -28.48
CA GLY A 97 9.47 17.12 -28.94
C GLY A 97 9.57 16.08 -30.07
N SER A 98 10.54 16.20 -30.97
CA SER A 98 10.82 15.20 -32.02
C SER A 98 11.25 13.84 -31.45
N ALA A 99 12.10 13.85 -30.43
CA ALA A 99 12.55 12.63 -29.76
C ALA A 99 11.39 11.97 -28.99
N VAL A 100 10.53 12.75 -28.33
CA VAL A 100 9.35 12.22 -27.64
C VAL A 100 8.44 11.46 -28.59
N SER A 101 8.13 12.04 -29.76
CA SER A 101 7.30 11.39 -30.79
C SER A 101 7.97 10.10 -31.31
N ALA A 102 9.24 10.15 -31.68
CA ALA A 102 9.97 8.97 -32.21
C ALA A 102 10.11 7.83 -31.18
N LEU A 103 10.39 8.17 -29.92
CA LEU A 103 10.48 7.18 -28.83
C LEU A 103 9.11 6.60 -28.47
N SER A 104 8.04 7.36 -28.65
CA SER A 104 6.67 6.88 -28.46
C SER A 104 6.24 5.93 -29.57
N GLU A 105 6.60 6.22 -30.83
CA GLU A 105 6.32 5.37 -32.00
C GLU A 105 7.03 4.03 -31.91
N THR A 106 8.27 4.01 -31.42
CA THR A 106 9.03 2.78 -31.19
C THR A 106 8.57 1.99 -29.95
N GLY A 107 7.69 2.58 -29.12
CA GLY A 107 7.23 1.99 -27.87
C GLY A 107 8.25 2.02 -26.74
N ALA A 108 9.42 2.66 -26.94
CA ALA A 108 10.47 2.78 -25.94
C ALA A 108 10.05 3.70 -24.77
N LEU A 109 9.17 4.68 -25.05
CA LEU A 109 8.58 5.60 -24.09
C LEU A 109 7.04 5.54 -24.22
N ALA A 110 6.32 5.36 -23.12
CA ALA A 110 4.88 5.10 -23.19
C ALA A 110 4.06 5.98 -22.22
N PHE A 111 3.54 7.10 -22.72
CA PHE A 111 2.54 7.91 -22.02
C PHE A 111 1.58 8.60 -22.98
N GLY A 112 0.39 8.94 -22.48
CA GLY A 112 -0.60 9.72 -23.22
C GLY A 112 -0.88 11.03 -22.51
N TRP A 113 -1.06 12.11 -23.27
CA TRP A 113 -1.48 13.39 -22.70
C TRP A 113 -2.96 13.39 -22.39
N ARG A 114 -3.32 13.95 -21.23
CA ARG A 114 -4.73 14.17 -20.92
C ARG A 114 -5.28 15.32 -21.80
N PRO A 115 -6.41 15.14 -22.50
CA PRO A 115 -6.96 16.18 -23.36
C PRO A 115 -7.47 17.39 -22.54
N PRO A 116 -7.25 18.62 -23.02
CA PRO A 116 -7.75 19.83 -22.38
C PRO A 116 -9.29 19.83 -22.35
N GLY A 117 -9.89 20.32 -21.26
CA GLY A 117 -11.35 20.42 -21.11
C GLY A 117 -12.05 19.17 -20.54
N ARG A 118 -11.38 18.01 -20.46
CA ARG A 118 -11.82 16.97 -19.52
C ARG A 118 -11.45 17.45 -18.12
N GLY A 119 -12.40 18.13 -17.46
CA GLY A 119 -12.29 18.54 -16.06
C GLY A 119 -11.67 17.41 -15.23
N ALA A 120 -10.87 17.76 -14.22
CA ALA A 120 -10.22 16.79 -13.33
C ALA A 120 -11.18 15.61 -13.09
N PRO A 121 -10.71 14.36 -13.25
CA PRO A 121 -11.62 13.21 -13.29
C PRO A 121 -12.47 13.37 -12.05
N ARG A 122 -13.81 13.40 -12.19
CA ARG A 122 -14.72 13.69 -11.06
C ARG A 122 -14.26 12.78 -9.94
N ARG A 123 -13.47 13.33 -9.01
CA ARG A 123 -12.95 12.55 -7.90
C ARG A 123 -14.23 12.34 -7.14
N PHE A 124 -14.79 11.13 -7.22
CA PHE A 124 -15.83 10.73 -6.30
C PHE A 124 -15.31 11.20 -4.95
N LYS A 125 -16.08 12.05 -4.25
CA LYS A 125 -15.67 12.55 -2.95
C LYS A 125 -15.61 11.31 -2.09
N LEU A 126 -14.42 10.72 -2.01
CA LEU A 126 -14.18 9.50 -1.30
C LEU A 126 -14.63 9.82 0.13
N PRO A 127 -15.41 8.94 0.79
CA PRO A 127 -15.71 9.13 2.20
C PRO A 127 -14.41 9.50 2.92
N ASP A 128 -14.48 10.53 3.77
CA ASP A 128 -13.31 11.10 4.43
C ASP A 128 -12.39 10.00 4.95
N LEU A 129 -11.07 10.19 4.88
CA LEU A 129 -10.08 9.19 5.31
C LEU A 129 -10.43 8.65 6.69
N LEU A 130 -10.92 9.52 7.57
CA LEU A 130 -11.45 9.17 8.88
C LEU A 130 -12.58 8.14 8.82
N SER A 131 -13.61 8.37 8.01
CA SER A 131 -14.77 7.47 7.92
C SER A 131 -14.41 6.08 7.37
N ARG A 132 -13.46 6.02 6.42
CA ARG A 132 -12.93 4.75 5.89
C ARG A 132 -12.16 3.99 6.97
N THR A 133 -11.26 4.68 7.64
CA THR A 133 -10.46 4.10 8.73
C THR A 133 -11.36 3.64 9.87
N ILE A 134 -12.39 4.41 10.25
CA ILE A 134 -13.37 3.99 11.26
C ILE A 134 -14.09 2.73 10.80
N PHE A 135 -14.60 2.69 9.57
CA PHE A 135 -15.33 1.54 9.06
C PHE A 135 -14.46 0.28 9.01
N THR A 136 -13.25 0.38 8.45
CA THR A 136 -12.34 -0.78 8.31
C THR A 136 -11.82 -1.25 9.67
N MET A 137 -11.37 -0.34 10.54
CA MET A 137 -10.87 -0.71 11.87
C MET A 137 -11.97 -1.27 12.76
N THR A 138 -13.17 -0.66 12.75
CA THR A 138 -14.31 -1.20 13.49
C THR A 138 -14.71 -2.58 12.96
N GLY A 139 -14.73 -2.77 11.64
CA GLY A 139 -15.04 -4.05 11.01
C GLY A 139 -14.04 -5.15 11.38
N LEU A 140 -12.74 -4.85 11.29
CA LEU A 140 -11.67 -5.78 11.66
C LEU A 140 -11.68 -6.11 13.15
N TYR A 141 -11.86 -5.12 14.03
CA TYR A 141 -11.96 -5.36 15.48
C TYR A 141 -13.22 -6.13 15.87
N ALA A 142 -14.35 -5.87 15.22
CA ALA A 142 -15.58 -6.63 15.43
C ALA A 142 -15.40 -8.09 15.00
N LEU A 143 -14.75 -8.34 13.85
CA LEU A 143 -14.47 -9.70 13.36
C LEU A 143 -13.50 -10.44 14.28
N LEU A 144 -12.41 -9.80 14.69
CA LEU A 144 -11.42 -10.37 15.62
C LEU A 144 -12.09 -10.69 16.97
N SER A 145 -12.85 -9.75 17.53
CA SER A 145 -13.57 -9.95 18.78
C SER A 145 -14.57 -11.10 18.67
N PHE A 146 -15.34 -11.17 17.58
CA PHE A 146 -16.27 -12.27 17.32
C PHE A 146 -15.56 -13.63 17.27
N ALA A 147 -14.42 -13.72 16.59
CA ALA A 147 -13.61 -14.94 16.54
C ALA A 147 -13.09 -15.36 17.93
N LEU A 148 -12.51 -14.43 18.69
CA LEU A 148 -11.98 -14.68 20.03
C LEU A 148 -13.09 -15.08 21.03
N ILE A 149 -14.25 -14.42 20.96
CA ILE A 149 -15.43 -14.77 21.78
C ILE A 149 -15.89 -16.19 21.45
N THR A 150 -16.06 -16.50 20.16
CA THR A 150 -16.53 -17.81 19.68
C THR A 150 -15.58 -18.92 20.10
N LEU A 151 -14.26 -18.73 19.90
CA LEU A 151 -13.25 -19.69 20.31
C LEU A 151 -13.26 -19.92 21.82
N SER A 152 -13.35 -18.85 22.61
CA SER A 152 -13.39 -18.96 24.08
C SER A 152 -14.66 -19.66 24.57
N LEU A 153 -15.81 -19.47 23.92
CA LEU A 153 -17.07 -20.18 24.24
C LEU A 153 -16.99 -21.67 23.84
N TYR A 154 -16.35 -21.97 22.71
CA TYR A 154 -16.12 -23.33 22.26
C TYR A 154 -15.16 -24.07 23.19
N ALA A 155 -14.04 -23.46 23.56
CA ALA A 155 -13.06 -24.01 24.50
C ALA A 155 -13.58 -24.11 25.95
N GLY A 156 -14.65 -23.38 26.29
CA GLY A 156 -15.22 -23.39 27.65
C GLY A 156 -14.36 -22.63 28.66
N LEU A 157 -13.51 -21.72 28.20
CA LEU A 157 -12.63 -20.92 29.04
C LEU A 157 -13.44 -19.87 29.82
N SER A 158 -13.07 -19.64 31.08
CA SER A 158 -13.56 -18.49 31.84
C SER A 158 -13.05 -17.20 31.21
N ALA A 159 -13.75 -16.09 31.44
CA ALA A 159 -13.32 -14.77 30.95
C ALA A 159 -11.90 -14.42 31.41
N ALA A 160 -11.58 -14.71 32.68
CA ALA A 160 -10.26 -14.47 33.25
C ALA A 160 -9.17 -15.33 32.59
N ALA A 161 -9.44 -16.62 32.33
CA ALA A 161 -8.47 -17.49 31.65
C ALA A 161 -8.21 -17.04 30.20
N ALA A 162 -9.27 -16.67 29.47
CA ALA A 162 -9.14 -16.18 28.10
C ALA A 162 -8.36 -14.85 28.04
N LEU A 163 -8.59 -13.94 29.00
CA LEU A 163 -7.82 -12.70 29.13
C LEU A 163 -6.35 -12.97 29.44
N GLY A 164 -6.07 -13.87 30.39
CA GLY A 164 -4.70 -14.24 30.75
C GLY A 164 -3.92 -14.80 29.57
N ILE A 165 -4.52 -15.71 28.79
CA ILE A 165 -3.92 -16.26 27.58
C ILE A 165 -3.64 -15.16 26.55
N ALA A 166 -4.62 -14.29 26.30
CA ALA A 166 -4.45 -13.21 25.33
C ALA A 166 -3.37 -12.19 25.76
N ALA A 167 -3.28 -11.87 27.06
CA ALA A 167 -2.23 -11.01 27.60
C ALA A 167 -0.85 -11.66 27.45
N VAL A 168 -0.72 -12.97 27.69
CA VAL A 168 0.53 -13.72 27.46
C VAL A 168 0.91 -13.71 25.99
N ILE A 169 -0.03 -13.97 25.07
CA ILE A 169 0.22 -13.93 23.63
C ILE A 169 0.70 -12.54 23.22
N LEU A 170 0.06 -11.48 23.70
CA LEU A 170 0.46 -10.11 23.36
C LEU A 170 1.83 -9.74 23.94
N ALA A 171 2.13 -10.17 25.17
CA ALA A 171 3.44 -9.99 25.77
C ALA A 171 4.54 -10.74 24.97
N LEU A 172 4.26 -11.96 24.52
CA LEU A 172 5.15 -12.72 23.65
C LEU A 172 5.32 -12.05 22.29
N GLN A 173 4.23 -11.57 21.68
CA GLN A 173 4.27 -10.86 20.40
C GLN A 173 5.08 -9.56 20.51
N PHE A 174 4.91 -8.81 21.60
CA PHE A 174 5.74 -7.65 21.86
C PHE A 174 7.20 -8.08 22.00
N ALA A 175 7.53 -8.97 22.93
CA ALA A 175 8.91 -9.38 23.18
C ALA A 175 9.63 -9.95 21.93
N LEU A 176 8.94 -10.78 21.14
CA LEU A 176 9.49 -11.46 19.98
C LEU A 176 9.32 -10.69 18.66
N GLY A 177 8.50 -9.64 18.63
CA GLY A 177 8.07 -8.96 17.41
C GLY A 177 9.22 -8.50 16.51
N PRO A 178 10.17 -7.68 17.01
CA PRO A 178 11.31 -7.24 16.21
C PRO A 178 12.20 -8.39 15.75
N PHE A 179 12.34 -9.46 16.54
CA PHE A 179 13.09 -10.64 16.16
C PHE A 179 12.42 -11.41 15.03
N LEU A 180 11.11 -11.63 15.12
CA LEU A 180 10.33 -12.30 14.08
C LEU A 180 10.31 -11.48 12.78
N LEU A 181 10.27 -10.15 12.88
CA LEU A 181 10.34 -9.28 11.71
C LEU A 181 11.74 -9.27 11.09
N ASP A 182 12.80 -9.19 11.89
CA ASP A 182 14.17 -9.40 11.41
C ASP A 182 14.30 -10.72 10.64
N LEU A 183 13.73 -11.79 11.20
CA LEU A 183 13.77 -13.13 10.63
C LEU A 183 13.02 -13.17 9.29
N SER A 184 11.81 -12.64 9.23
CA SER A 184 11.00 -12.63 8.01
C SER A 184 11.64 -11.76 6.92
N LEU A 185 12.18 -10.59 7.25
CA LEU A 185 12.86 -9.72 6.30
C LEU A 185 14.13 -10.38 5.72
N ARG A 186 14.89 -11.10 6.55
CA ARG A 186 16.05 -11.86 6.07
C ARG A 186 15.66 -13.02 5.17
N PHE A 187 14.65 -13.81 5.54
CA PHE A 187 14.27 -14.99 4.76
C PHE A 187 13.52 -14.66 3.48
N LEU A 188 12.57 -13.73 3.52
CA LEU A 188 11.69 -13.42 2.39
C LEU A 188 12.32 -12.40 1.44
N TYR A 189 13.00 -11.40 1.98
CA TYR A 189 13.50 -10.25 1.22
C TYR A 189 15.02 -10.20 1.12
N ARG A 190 15.73 -11.22 1.64
CA ARG A 190 17.21 -11.28 1.68
C ARG A 190 17.86 -9.99 2.18
N SER A 191 17.18 -9.34 3.14
CA SER A 191 17.59 -8.03 3.63
C SER A 191 18.99 -8.06 4.26
N ARG A 192 19.77 -7.01 4.02
CA ARG A 192 21.12 -6.84 4.56
C ARG A 192 21.11 -5.73 5.60
N ARG A 193 21.62 -6.01 6.80
CA ARG A 193 21.91 -4.94 7.77
C ARG A 193 23.12 -4.16 7.29
N VAL A 194 23.02 -2.85 7.38
CA VAL A 194 24.07 -1.94 6.95
C VAL A 194 24.43 -1.00 8.08
N GLU A 195 25.72 -0.72 8.17
CA GLU A 195 26.23 0.32 9.06
C GLU A 195 25.94 1.71 8.48
N LEU A 196 25.91 2.72 9.34
CA LEU A 196 25.67 4.10 8.88
C LEU A 196 26.68 4.51 7.81
N SER A 197 27.93 4.04 7.89
CA SER A 197 28.99 4.33 6.91
C SER A 197 28.76 3.75 5.51
N GLU A 198 27.86 2.78 5.36
CA GLU A 198 27.52 2.18 4.05
C GLU A 198 26.41 2.94 3.32
N LEU A 199 25.73 3.89 3.99
CA LEU A 199 24.69 4.72 3.37
C LEU A 199 25.30 5.85 2.50
N PRO A 200 24.53 6.49 1.62
CA PRO A 200 24.99 7.69 0.90
C PRO A 200 25.47 8.80 1.84
N GLU A 201 26.56 9.49 1.50
CA GLU A 201 27.23 10.46 2.39
C GLU A 201 26.32 11.59 2.90
N HIS A 202 25.41 12.10 2.05
CA HIS A 202 24.42 13.11 2.45
C HIS A 202 23.53 12.56 3.58
N LEU A 203 23.06 11.31 3.44
CA LEU A 203 22.20 10.67 4.41
C LEU A 203 22.92 10.36 5.71
N GLN A 204 24.20 9.96 5.65
CA GLN A 204 25.02 9.76 6.85
C GLN A 204 25.10 11.04 7.69
N ARG A 205 25.43 12.17 7.04
CA ARG A 205 25.53 13.48 7.68
C ARG A 205 24.18 13.92 8.24
N TYR A 206 23.11 13.73 7.47
CA TYR A 206 21.75 14.06 7.89
C TYR A 206 21.33 13.29 9.14
N VAL A 207 21.47 11.96 9.13
CA VAL A 207 21.12 11.10 10.27
C VAL A 207 21.97 11.42 11.49
N ALA A 208 23.29 11.59 11.33
CA ALA A 208 24.18 11.92 12.44
C ALA A 208 23.86 13.29 13.06
N THR A 209 23.57 14.29 12.24
CA THR A 209 23.19 15.64 12.69
C THR A 209 21.84 15.59 13.40
N THR A 210 20.83 14.95 12.80
CA THR A 210 19.49 14.82 13.37
C THR A 210 19.51 14.07 14.71
N ALA A 211 20.26 12.97 14.79
CA ALA A 211 20.40 12.19 16.02
C ALA A 211 21.01 13.02 17.15
N ARG A 212 22.04 13.82 16.85
CA ARG A 212 22.67 14.74 17.82
C ARG A 212 21.73 15.87 18.24
N THR A 213 21.10 16.55 17.29
CA THR A 213 20.19 17.68 17.55
C THR A 213 18.99 17.28 18.41
N HIS A 214 18.46 16.07 18.21
CA HIS A 214 17.29 15.58 18.95
C HIS A 214 17.62 14.64 20.12
N ALA A 215 18.92 14.52 20.46
CA ALA A 215 19.44 13.66 21.53
C ALA A 215 18.87 12.23 21.48
N MET A 216 18.86 11.63 20.28
CA MET A 216 18.36 10.27 20.07
C MET A 216 19.48 9.34 19.61
N ALA A 217 19.31 8.05 19.88
CA ALA A 217 20.20 7.03 19.37
C ALA A 217 20.09 6.93 17.84
N VAL A 218 21.21 6.69 17.18
CA VAL A 218 21.22 6.36 15.75
C VAL A 218 20.54 5.00 15.56
N PRO A 219 19.46 4.92 14.77
CA PRO A 219 18.78 3.66 14.53
C PRO A 219 19.63 2.74 13.67
N ARG A 220 19.32 1.44 13.70
CA ARG A 220 19.96 0.46 12.82
C ARG A 220 19.34 0.51 11.44
N PHE A 221 20.14 0.47 10.39
CA PHE A 221 19.66 0.47 9.02
C PHE A 221 19.68 -0.93 8.42
N THR A 222 18.71 -1.21 7.56
CA THR A 222 18.62 -2.45 6.78
C THR A 222 18.19 -2.10 5.38
N ILE A 223 18.88 -2.64 4.38
CA ILE A 223 18.53 -2.47 2.96
C ILE A 223 17.87 -3.75 2.46
N ILE A 224 16.76 -3.58 1.73
CA ILE A 224 16.11 -4.61 0.94
C ILE A 224 16.43 -4.37 -0.52
N GLU A 225 16.88 -5.42 -1.22
CA GLU A 225 17.16 -5.42 -2.66
C GLU A 225 15.85 -5.51 -3.48
N ASP A 226 14.96 -4.53 -3.29
CA ASP A 226 13.70 -4.37 -4.03
C ASP A 226 13.71 -2.98 -4.69
N LEU A 227 13.31 -2.94 -5.97
CA LEU A 227 13.22 -1.72 -6.77
C LEU A 227 11.93 -0.94 -6.50
N SER A 228 10.95 -1.54 -5.82
CA SER A 228 9.76 -0.82 -5.38
C SER A 228 10.10 0.10 -4.21
N PRO A 229 9.99 1.43 -4.35
CA PRO A 229 10.38 2.36 -3.30
C PRO A 229 9.45 2.22 -2.08
N ASN A 230 10.05 1.89 -0.94
CA ASN A 230 9.41 1.78 0.36
C ASN A 230 10.42 1.95 1.50
N ALA A 231 9.97 2.58 2.60
CA ALA A 231 10.71 2.70 3.86
C ALA A 231 9.74 2.54 5.03
N PHE A 232 10.23 1.98 6.12
CA PHE A 232 9.46 1.88 7.36
C PHE A 232 10.36 1.68 8.57
N THR A 233 9.84 2.06 9.73
CA THR A 233 10.53 1.93 11.01
C THR A 233 9.82 0.98 11.96
N TYR A 234 10.57 0.14 12.66
CA TYR A 234 10.05 -0.76 13.69
C TYR A 234 11.00 -0.92 14.88
N GLY A 235 10.47 -1.42 16.00
CA GLY A 235 11.22 -1.61 17.24
C GLY A 235 10.31 -1.53 18.46
N HIS A 236 10.90 -1.46 19.65
CA HIS A 236 10.16 -1.25 20.91
C HIS A 236 10.28 0.17 21.44
N THR A 237 11.47 0.74 21.31
CA THR A 237 11.88 2.01 21.92
C THR A 237 12.78 2.76 20.94
N PRO A 238 12.90 4.09 21.07
CA PRO A 238 13.81 4.88 20.23
C PRO A 238 15.24 4.31 20.17
N ASN A 239 15.75 3.78 21.29
CA ASN A 239 17.11 3.22 21.40
C ASN A 239 17.33 1.89 20.67
N ASN A 240 16.25 1.23 20.22
CA ASN A 240 16.29 -0.03 19.46
C ASN A 240 15.44 0.09 18.19
N ALA A 241 15.30 1.31 17.68
CA ALA A 241 14.62 1.56 16.43
C ALA A 241 15.47 1.03 15.26
N ARG A 242 14.79 0.47 14.27
CA ARG A 242 15.36 -0.06 13.04
C ARG A 242 14.62 0.56 11.88
N ILE A 243 15.36 1.15 10.96
CA ILE A 243 14.84 1.73 9.73
C ILE A 243 15.19 0.78 8.59
N VAL A 244 14.18 0.41 7.80
CA VAL A 244 14.35 -0.40 6.60
C VAL A 244 14.16 0.50 5.39
N LEU A 245 15.12 0.43 4.47
CA LEU A 245 15.10 1.14 3.20
C LEU A 245 15.14 0.11 2.08
N THR A 246 14.53 0.43 0.94
CA THR A 246 14.61 -0.36 -0.28
C THR A 246 15.66 0.24 -1.22
N ALA A 247 16.34 -0.59 -2.01
CA ALA A 247 17.27 -0.13 -3.04
C ALA A 247 16.60 0.83 -4.02
N GLY A 248 15.34 0.56 -4.39
CA GLY A 248 14.53 1.43 -5.24
C GLY A 248 14.40 2.86 -4.72
N MET A 249 14.31 3.08 -3.41
CA MET A 249 14.29 4.45 -2.87
C MET A 249 15.64 5.16 -3.01
N LEU A 250 16.74 4.45 -2.75
CA LEU A 250 18.10 5.00 -2.86
C LEU A 250 18.45 5.34 -4.32
N GLU A 251 17.89 4.59 -5.27
CA GLU A 251 18.07 4.84 -6.69
C GLU A 251 17.16 5.94 -7.21
N LEU A 252 15.88 5.98 -6.80
CA LEU A 252 14.86 6.82 -7.41
C LEU A 252 14.83 8.26 -6.88
N LEU A 253 14.99 8.42 -5.56
CA LEU A 253 14.82 9.71 -4.89
C LEU A 253 16.08 10.56 -4.98
N ASP A 254 15.89 11.88 -5.05
CA ASP A 254 16.99 12.82 -4.88
C ASP A 254 17.44 12.93 -3.40
N GLU A 255 18.58 13.58 -3.16
CA GLU A 255 19.17 13.66 -1.81
C GLU A 255 18.20 14.28 -0.79
N ARG A 256 17.45 15.32 -1.19
CA ARG A 256 16.54 16.04 -0.28
C ARG A 256 15.26 15.27 -0.06
N GLU A 257 14.76 14.60 -1.10
CA GLU A 257 13.60 13.71 -1.01
C GLU A 257 13.90 12.53 -0.10
N LEU A 258 15.08 11.90 -0.26
CA LEU A 258 15.50 10.79 0.59
C LEU A 258 15.69 11.23 2.04
N GLU A 259 16.34 12.38 2.29
CA GLU A 259 16.43 12.98 3.63
C GLU A 259 15.05 13.27 4.21
N GLY A 260 14.10 13.74 3.40
CA GLY A 260 12.72 13.98 3.82
C GLY A 260 12.01 12.71 4.29
N VAL A 261 12.14 11.61 3.53
CA VAL A 261 11.54 10.32 3.91
C VAL A 261 12.23 9.73 5.13
N VAL A 262 13.57 9.73 5.18
CA VAL A 262 14.28 9.21 6.36
C VAL A 262 14.05 10.09 7.59
N GLY A 263 13.89 11.40 7.42
CA GLY A 263 13.48 12.33 8.47
C GLY A 263 12.10 11.99 9.04
N HIS A 264 11.14 11.65 8.17
CA HIS A 264 9.82 11.16 8.59
C HIS A 264 9.93 9.89 9.46
N GLU A 265 10.72 8.92 9.00
CA GLU A 265 10.96 7.65 9.70
C GLU A 265 11.70 7.83 11.05
N LEU A 266 12.69 8.74 11.10
CA LEU A 266 13.35 9.15 12.35
C LEU A 266 12.35 9.79 13.33
N GLY A 267 11.38 10.53 12.82
CA GLY A 267 10.26 11.09 13.60
C GLY A 267 9.48 10.00 14.32
N HIS A 268 9.11 8.92 13.61
CA HIS A 268 8.44 7.76 14.21
C HIS A 268 9.29 7.12 15.33
N ALA A 269 10.60 6.96 15.10
CA ALA A 269 11.52 6.43 16.11
C ALA A 269 11.59 7.33 17.35
N ARG A 270 11.64 8.66 17.17
CA ARG A 270 11.79 9.63 18.26
C ARG A 270 10.53 9.78 19.10
N ASN A 271 9.36 9.74 18.47
CA ASN A 271 8.06 10.02 19.08
C ASN A 271 7.40 8.80 19.73
N TRP A 272 8.10 7.66 19.80
CA TRP A 272 7.59 6.43 20.41
C TRP A 272 6.39 5.82 19.69
N ASP A 273 6.26 6.08 18.40
CA ASP A 273 5.09 5.63 17.62
C ASP A 273 4.98 4.11 17.63
N MET A 274 6.10 3.37 17.64
CA MET A 274 6.07 1.90 17.75
C MET A 274 5.45 1.42 19.07
N LEU A 275 5.79 2.07 20.19
CA LEU A 275 5.23 1.71 21.49
C LEU A 275 3.75 2.10 21.57
N LEU A 276 3.41 3.29 21.08
CA LEU A 276 2.04 3.77 21.04
C LEU A 276 1.14 2.86 20.20
N MET A 277 1.61 2.45 19.02
CA MET A 277 0.89 1.53 18.15
C MET A 277 0.75 0.13 18.76
N THR A 278 1.77 -0.34 19.50
CA THR A 278 1.65 -1.58 20.28
C THR A 278 0.63 -1.43 21.40
N ALA A 279 0.64 -0.31 22.12
CA ALA A 279 -0.32 -0.04 23.19
C ALA A 279 -1.75 0.06 22.66
N ALA A 280 -1.95 0.60 21.45
CA ALA A 280 -3.25 0.62 20.79
C ALA A 280 -3.82 -0.80 20.55
N GLN A 281 -2.97 -1.82 20.39
CA GLN A 281 -3.40 -3.22 20.28
C GLN A 281 -3.98 -3.79 21.59
N LEU A 282 -3.82 -3.11 22.73
CA LEU A 282 -4.45 -3.48 24.00
C LEU A 282 -5.94 -3.11 24.04
N VAL A 283 -6.39 -2.14 23.25
CA VAL A 283 -7.77 -1.64 23.28
C VAL A 283 -8.80 -2.76 23.03
N PRO A 284 -8.65 -3.61 21.99
CA PRO A 284 -9.57 -4.74 21.76
C PRO A 284 -9.60 -5.73 22.92
N LEU A 285 -8.48 -5.94 23.61
CA LEU A 285 -8.39 -6.85 24.74
C LEU A 285 -9.20 -6.34 25.93
N VAL A 286 -9.13 -5.04 26.22
CA VAL A 286 -9.93 -4.38 27.26
C VAL A 286 -11.42 -4.45 26.91
N LEU A 287 -11.79 -4.14 25.67
CA LEU A 287 -13.19 -4.21 25.21
C LEU A 287 -13.76 -5.63 25.30
N TYR A 288 -12.96 -6.64 24.91
CA TYR A 288 -13.32 -8.05 25.06
C TYR A 288 -13.63 -8.41 26.50
N TYR A 289 -12.78 -7.97 27.45
CA TYR A 289 -12.95 -8.25 28.86
C TYR A 289 -14.25 -7.61 29.42
N VAL A 290 -14.50 -6.34 29.11
CA VAL A 290 -15.74 -5.64 29.51
C VAL A 290 -16.97 -6.35 28.96
N TYR A 291 -16.94 -6.76 27.69
CA TYR A 291 -18.04 -7.49 27.07
C TYR A 291 -18.30 -8.85 27.76
N ARG A 292 -17.25 -9.63 28.01
CA ARG A 292 -17.36 -10.97 28.61
C ARG A 292 -17.86 -10.92 30.05
N THR A 293 -17.33 -10.00 30.85
CA THR A 293 -17.77 -9.82 32.25
C THR A 293 -19.24 -9.40 32.31
N ALA A 294 -19.69 -8.50 31.42
CA ALA A 294 -21.10 -8.13 31.33
C ALA A 294 -22.02 -9.32 31.00
N LEU A 295 -21.61 -10.21 30.10
CA LEU A 295 -22.35 -11.45 29.79
C LEU A 295 -22.39 -12.43 30.97
N ASP A 296 -21.27 -12.61 31.67
CA ASP A 296 -21.17 -13.54 32.80
C ASP A 296 -22.03 -13.05 33.98
N VAL A 297 -22.02 -11.74 34.28
CA VAL A 297 -22.92 -11.13 35.29
C VAL A 297 -24.39 -11.33 34.91
N ARG A 298 -24.76 -11.09 33.65
CA ARG A 298 -26.13 -11.33 33.16
C ARG A 298 -26.53 -12.79 33.27
N SER A 299 -25.63 -13.72 32.96
CA SER A 299 -25.87 -15.16 33.07
C SER A 299 -25.98 -15.64 34.52
N ASN A 300 -25.28 -15.02 35.47
CA ASN A 300 -25.41 -15.38 36.88
C ASN A 300 -26.69 -14.82 37.51
N ASN A 301 -27.11 -13.61 37.13
CA ASN A 301 -28.37 -13.01 37.61
C ASN A 301 -29.62 -13.77 37.12
N SER A 302 -29.57 -14.39 35.93
CA SER A 302 -30.66 -15.25 35.45
C SER A 302 -30.74 -16.59 36.20
N ARG A 303 -29.60 -17.13 36.68
CA ARG A 303 -29.56 -18.35 37.50
C ARG A 303 -30.14 -18.13 38.90
N THR A 304 -29.84 -17.00 39.55
CA THR A 304 -30.39 -16.67 40.88
C THR A 304 -31.91 -16.41 40.82
N ARG A 305 -32.41 -15.76 39.76
CA ARG A 305 -33.86 -15.59 39.55
C ARG A 305 -34.60 -16.90 39.22
N GLY A 306 -33.95 -17.84 38.55
CA GLY A 306 -34.51 -19.18 38.28
C GLY A 306 -34.55 -20.09 39.52
N ALA A 307 -33.57 -19.97 40.42
CA ALA A 307 -33.52 -20.74 41.66
C ALA A 307 -34.60 -20.34 42.69
N SER A 308 -35.07 -19.09 42.66
CA SER A 308 -36.11 -18.59 43.58
C SER A 308 -37.54 -19.01 43.20
N ARG A 309 -37.75 -19.71 42.07
CA ARG A 309 -39.10 -20.02 41.54
C ARG A 309 -39.39 -21.52 41.33
N GLY A 310 -38.53 -22.43 41.78
CA GLY A 310 -38.64 -23.84 41.41
C GLY A 310 -38.17 -24.83 42.48
N GLY A 311 -38.93 -24.96 43.56
CA GLY A 311 -38.87 -26.15 44.41
C GLY A 311 -39.63 -27.30 43.76
N ARG A 312 -38.97 -28.15 42.95
CA ARG A 312 -39.34 -29.56 42.71
C ARG A 312 -38.23 -30.31 41.96
N ARG A 313 -37.74 -31.36 42.63
CA ARG A 313 -36.92 -32.53 42.21
C ARG A 313 -35.94 -32.38 41.05
N ARG A 314 -34.66 -32.52 41.40
CA ARG A 314 -33.49 -32.63 40.52
C ARG A 314 -33.49 -33.96 39.74
N LEU A 315 -33.42 -33.89 38.42
CA LEU A 315 -32.73 -34.86 37.56
C LEU A 315 -31.41 -34.20 37.09
N PRO A 316 -30.30 -34.94 36.96
CA PRO A 316 -29.01 -34.34 36.63
C PRO A 316 -29.04 -33.73 35.23
N ALA A 317 -28.88 -32.41 35.20
CA ALA A 317 -28.98 -31.58 34.01
C ALA A 317 -27.82 -31.83 33.04
N LEU A 318 -28.11 -32.53 31.95
CA LEU A 318 -27.37 -32.48 30.70
C LEU A 318 -27.63 -31.12 29.99
N HIS A 319 -27.39 -30.01 30.68
CA HIS A 319 -27.63 -28.67 30.15
C HIS A 319 -26.38 -27.80 30.25
N ARG A 320 -25.38 -28.15 29.43
CA ARG A 320 -24.30 -27.23 29.08
C ARG A 320 -24.87 -26.07 28.25
N GLN A 321 -24.95 -24.90 28.89
CA GLN A 321 -24.97 -23.53 28.37
C GLN A 321 -25.89 -23.19 27.17
N PRO A 322 -26.96 -22.37 27.36
CA PRO A 322 -27.80 -21.86 26.26
C PRO A 322 -27.03 -20.98 25.25
N VAL A 323 -25.92 -20.37 25.68
CA VAL A 323 -25.04 -19.54 24.82
C VAL A 323 -24.29 -20.40 23.80
N ARG A 324 -23.81 -21.60 24.19
CA ARG A 324 -23.21 -22.57 23.26
C ARG A 324 -24.21 -23.00 22.19
N ARG A 325 -25.47 -23.26 22.57
CA ARG A 325 -26.55 -23.57 21.61
C ARG A 325 -26.83 -22.40 20.67
N ALA A 326 -26.87 -21.16 21.16
CA ALA A 326 -27.13 -19.98 20.33
C ALA A 326 -26.02 -19.73 19.29
N VAL A 327 -24.75 -19.90 19.67
CA VAL A 327 -23.60 -19.76 18.76
C VAL A 327 -23.54 -20.90 17.74
N VAL A 328 -23.78 -22.14 18.16
CA VAL A 328 -23.89 -23.30 17.25
C VAL A 328 -25.05 -23.12 16.26
N LEU A 329 -26.19 -22.60 16.71
CA LEU A 329 -27.34 -22.30 15.85
C LEU A 329 -27.09 -21.11 14.90
N ALA A 330 -26.30 -20.11 15.32
CA ALA A 330 -25.87 -19.01 14.46
C ALA A 330 -24.92 -19.51 13.36
N HIS A 331 -23.94 -20.35 13.70
CA HIS A 331 -23.08 -21.03 12.71
C HIS A 331 -23.88 -21.91 11.75
N ALA A 332 -24.84 -22.69 12.26
CA ALA A 332 -25.71 -23.52 11.42
C ALA A 332 -26.60 -22.69 10.47
N ARG A 333 -27.00 -21.47 10.84
CA ARG A 333 -27.76 -20.56 9.97
C ARG A 333 -26.91 -19.92 8.88
N VAL A 334 -25.64 -19.63 9.15
CA VAL A 334 -24.70 -19.09 8.14
C VAL A 334 -24.31 -20.16 7.12
N LEU A 335 -24.07 -21.40 7.56
CA LEU A 335 -23.71 -22.53 6.69
C LEU A 335 -24.88 -23.14 5.91
N ARG A 336 -26.13 -22.94 6.35
CA ARG A 336 -27.33 -23.51 5.69
C ARG A 336 -28.06 -22.55 4.75
N ARG A 337 -27.51 -21.37 4.42
CA ARG A 337 -28.12 -20.57 3.34
C ARG A 337 -27.98 -21.33 2.03
N PRO A 338 -29.07 -21.89 1.45
CA PRO A 338 -28.97 -22.49 0.14
C PRO A 338 -28.73 -21.36 -0.85
N LEU A 339 -27.68 -21.47 -1.66
CA LEU A 339 -27.54 -20.71 -2.90
C LEU A 339 -28.74 -21.07 -3.80
N ARG A 340 -29.86 -20.39 -3.63
CA ARG A 340 -30.96 -20.39 -4.61
C ARG A 340 -30.47 -19.63 -5.84
N ARG A 341 -29.74 -20.33 -6.72
CA ARG A 341 -29.62 -19.94 -8.12
C ARG A 341 -30.95 -20.28 -8.80
N PRO A 342 -31.66 -19.33 -9.43
CA PRO A 342 -32.74 -19.69 -10.33
C PRO A 342 -32.11 -20.21 -11.63
N LEU A 343 -32.05 -21.53 -11.79
CA LEU A 343 -31.79 -22.16 -13.08
C LEU A 343 -33.07 -22.04 -13.92
N GLY A 344 -33.06 -21.14 -14.91
CA GLY A 344 -34.08 -21.06 -15.94
C GLY A 344 -34.09 -22.33 -16.78
N ARG A 345 -35.14 -23.15 -16.64
CA ARG A 345 -35.44 -24.28 -17.53
C ARG A 345 -36.14 -23.75 -18.78
N GLN A 346 -35.42 -23.66 -19.90
CA GLN A 346 -36.05 -23.64 -21.22
C GLN A 346 -36.63 -25.04 -21.49
N ARG A 347 -37.96 -25.15 -21.46
CA ARG A 347 -38.69 -26.31 -21.97
C ARG A 347 -38.80 -26.19 -23.48
N LEU A 348 -38.10 -27.07 -24.19
CA LEU A 348 -38.47 -27.52 -25.52
C LEU A 348 -39.74 -28.38 -25.41
N GLY A 349 -40.76 -28.11 -26.23
CA GLY A 349 -41.90 -29.01 -26.36
C GLY A 349 -43.15 -28.42 -27.02
N ALA A 350 -43.34 -28.81 -28.27
CA ALA A 350 -44.62 -29.06 -28.96
C ALA A 350 -45.49 -27.90 -29.46
N ARG A 351 -45.65 -27.90 -30.80
CA ARG A 351 -46.70 -27.23 -31.60
C ARG A 351 -48.11 -27.72 -31.22
N PRO A 352 -49.13 -26.94 -31.60
CA PRO A 352 -50.11 -27.47 -32.56
C PRO A 352 -50.40 -26.54 -33.76
N ARG A 353 -50.87 -27.18 -34.84
CA ARG A 353 -51.25 -26.64 -36.16
C ARG A 353 -52.55 -25.83 -36.11
N ALA A 354 -52.72 -24.84 -37.01
CA ALA A 354 -53.78 -24.78 -38.04
C ALA A 354 -53.89 -23.37 -38.70
N GLY A 355 -54.24 -23.34 -40.00
CA GLY A 355 -54.72 -22.16 -40.75
C GLY A 355 -53.69 -21.57 -41.73
N GLN A 356 -53.48 -22.15 -42.91
CA GLN A 356 -54.11 -21.73 -44.19
C GLN A 356 -54.05 -20.21 -44.45
N ASP A 357 -53.13 -19.75 -45.30
CA ASP A 357 -53.50 -19.29 -46.66
C ASP A 357 -52.26 -18.97 -47.53
N ARG A 358 -52.33 -19.45 -48.80
CA ARG A 358 -51.99 -18.79 -50.09
C ARG A 358 -50.80 -17.79 -50.15
N LEU A 359 -49.90 -17.74 -51.14
CA LEU A 359 -49.86 -18.18 -52.55
C LEU A 359 -48.40 -17.99 -53.09
N ARG A 360 -47.91 -19.03 -53.76
CA ARG A 360 -47.02 -19.10 -54.94
C ARG A 360 -45.58 -18.51 -54.99
N PRO A 361 -44.68 -19.20 -55.75
CA PRO A 361 -43.25 -18.89 -55.83
C PRO A 361 -42.89 -18.14 -57.12
N ARG A 362 -41.74 -17.46 -57.13
CA ARG A 362 -40.84 -17.45 -58.29
C ARG A 362 -39.41 -17.13 -57.86
N GLN A 363 -38.52 -17.95 -58.39
CA GLN A 363 -37.09 -18.04 -58.14
C GLN A 363 -36.35 -17.20 -59.22
N PRO A 364 -35.00 -17.24 -59.31
CA PRO A 364 -34.13 -16.10 -59.11
C PRO A 364 -33.53 -15.54 -60.41
N ARG A 365 -32.96 -14.34 -60.34
CA ARG A 365 -31.72 -13.95 -61.02
C ARG A 365 -31.08 -12.78 -60.31
#